data_AF-A0A972BUA0-F1
#
_entry.id   AF-A0A972BUA0-F1
#
_cell.length_a   1.000
_cell.length_b   1.000
_cell.length_c   1.000
_cell.angle_alpha   90.00
_cell.angle_beta   90.00
_cell.angle_gamma   90.00
#
_symmetry.space_group_name_H-M   'P 1'
#
loop_
_entity.id
_entity.type
_entity.pdbx_description
1 polymer ?
#
loop_
_entity_poly.entity_id
_entity_poly.type
_entity_poly.pdbx_seq_one_letter_code
_entity_poly.pdbx_strand_id
1 'polypeptide(L)'
;MSEEIPVKEIAELLDNVTEKLPKLLNGVFDTLYSADSGKKMGQAVGGFYKELIESGIPAEDALKMTKDYMLSIKDLANSFSEKR
;
A
#
# COMPACT_ATOMS: atom_id res chain seq x y z
N MET A 1 33.44 -13.47 -30.14
CA MET A 1 32.00 -13.72 -30.30
C MET A 1 31.32 -12.59 -29.56
N SER A 2 30.65 -11.69 -30.27
CA SER A 2 29.88 -10.63 -29.63
C SER A 2 28.66 -11.28 -29.00
N GLU A 3 28.54 -11.26 -27.67
CA GLU A 3 27.30 -11.64 -27.01
C GLU A 3 26.24 -10.59 -27.37
N GLU A 4 25.43 -10.90 -28.39
CA GLU A 4 24.24 -10.10 -28.67
C GLU A 4 23.27 -10.25 -27.50
N ILE A 5 22.88 -9.10 -26.94
CA ILE A 5 21.88 -9.07 -25.87
C ILE A 5 20.59 -9.68 -26.44
N PRO A 6 19.99 -10.70 -25.78
CA PRO A 6 18.82 -11.39 -26.31
C PRO A 6 17.54 -10.59 -26.04
N VAL A 7 17.37 -9.49 -26.79
CA VAL A 7 16.28 -8.52 -26.59
C VAL A 7 14.90 -9.19 -26.64
N LYS A 8 14.72 -10.20 -27.50
CA LYS A 8 13.45 -10.92 -27.64
C LYS A 8 13.08 -11.71 -26.38
N GLU A 9 14.04 -12.45 -25.81
CA GLU A 9 13.83 -13.26 -24.61
C GLU A 9 13.60 -12.37 -23.38
N ILE A 10 14.27 -11.21 -23.34
CA ILE A 10 14.04 -10.19 -22.31
C ILE A 10 12.63 -9.60 -22.44
N ALA A 11 12.16 -9.30 -23.66
CA ALA A 11 10.81 -8.79 -23.88
C ALA A 11 9.75 -9.82 -23.45
N GLU A 12 9.90 -11.09 -23.85
CA GLU A 12 9.01 -12.17 -23.44
C GLU A 12 9.02 -12.38 -21.92
N LEU A 13 10.18 -12.25 -21.25
CA LEU A 13 10.27 -12.31 -19.80
C LEU A 13 9.51 -11.15 -19.14
N LEU A 14 9.70 -9.94 -19.64
CA LEU A 14 9.02 -8.75 -19.11
C LEU A 14 7.52 -8.84 -19.32
N ASP A 15 7.04 -9.29 -20.47
CA ASP A 15 5.61 -9.52 -20.72
C ASP A 15 5.03 -10.52 -19.72
N ASN A 16 5.69 -11.66 -19.50
CA ASN A 16 5.29 -12.66 -18.51
C ASN A 16 5.26 -12.11 -17.07
N VAL A 17 6.19 -11.22 -16.71
CA VAL A 17 6.20 -10.56 -15.41
C VAL A 17 5.03 -9.60 -15.29
N THR A 18 4.78 -8.81 -16.34
CA THR A 18 3.72 -7.80 -16.38
C THR A 18 2.33 -8.43 -16.34
N GLU A 19 2.14 -9.63 -16.90
CA GLU A 19 0.89 -10.40 -16.77
C GLU A 19 0.63 -10.89 -15.33
N LYS A 20 1.69 -11.23 -14.59
CA LYS A 20 1.59 -11.80 -13.24
C LYS A 20 1.56 -10.73 -12.15
N LEU A 21 2.09 -9.55 -12.43
CA LEU A 21 2.17 -8.44 -11.49
C LEU A 21 0.80 -8.01 -10.95
N PRO A 22 -0.27 -7.84 -11.76
CA PRO A 22 -1.58 -7.46 -11.27
C PRO A 22 -2.18 -8.48 -10.30
N LYS A 23 -1.96 -9.78 -10.54
CA LYS A 23 -2.45 -10.86 -9.68
C LYS A 23 -1.73 -10.88 -8.34
N LEU A 24 -0.42 -10.63 -8.32
CA LEU A 24 0.35 -10.49 -7.09
C LEU A 24 -0.13 -9.28 -6.28
N LEU A 25 -0.32 -8.13 -6.94
CA LEU A 25 -0.84 -6.92 -6.29
C LEU A 25 -2.24 -7.16 -5.72
N ASN A 26 -3.15 -7.78 -6.47
CA ASN A 26 -4.49 -8.12 -5.99
C ASN A 26 -4.44 -9.05 -4.77
N GLY A 27 -3.57 -10.06 -4.76
CA GLY A 27 -3.41 -10.94 -3.58
C GLY A 27 -2.88 -10.20 -2.35
N VAL A 28 -1.99 -9.22 -2.53
CA VAL A 28 -1.55 -8.33 -1.45
C VAL A 28 -2.69 -7.43 -0.98
N PHE A 29 -3.50 -6.88 -1.89
CA PHE A 29 -4.67 -6.08 -1.51
C PHE A 29 -5.73 -6.92 -0.79
N ASP A 30 -6.07 -8.11 -1.27
CA ASP A 30 -7.04 -9.00 -0.62
C ASP A 30 -6.57 -9.40 0.80
N THR A 31 -5.26 -9.62 0.96
CA THR A 31 -4.69 -9.82 2.30
C THR A 31 -4.79 -8.57 3.16
N LEU A 32 -4.54 -7.36 2.62
CA LEU A 32 -4.71 -6.08 3.31
C LEU A 32 -6.17 -5.69 3.61
N TYR A 33 -7.15 -6.18 2.85
CA TYR A 33 -8.58 -5.99 3.08
C TYR A 33 -9.26 -7.13 3.85
N SER A 34 -8.51 -8.18 4.20
CA SER A 34 -9.00 -9.24 5.09
C SER A 34 -9.38 -8.67 6.46
N ALA A 35 -10.29 -9.34 7.16
CA ALA A 35 -10.72 -8.93 8.51
C ALA A 35 -9.52 -8.78 9.49
N ASP A 36 -8.47 -9.59 9.31
CA ASP A 36 -7.25 -9.50 10.11
C ASP A 36 -6.43 -8.24 9.80
N SER A 37 -6.34 -7.86 8.53
CA SER A 37 -5.66 -6.63 8.14
C SER A 37 -6.47 -5.37 8.46
N GLY A 38 -7.80 -5.42 8.37
CA GLY A 38 -8.68 -4.38 8.91
C GLY A 38 -8.46 -4.18 10.41
N LYS A 39 -8.31 -5.28 11.17
CA LYS A 39 -7.99 -5.24 12.61
C LYS A 39 -6.61 -4.62 12.87
N LYS A 40 -5.58 -5.04 12.15
CA LYS A 40 -4.21 -4.48 12.27
C LYS A 40 -4.17 -2.99 11.91
N MET A 41 -4.87 -2.59 10.85
CA MET A 41 -5.02 -1.18 10.47
C MET A 41 -5.69 -0.38 11.59
N GLY A 42 -6.81 -0.88 12.13
CA GLY A 42 -7.49 -0.24 13.26
C GLY A 42 -6.59 -0.09 14.50
N GLN A 43 -5.76 -1.10 14.80
CA GLN A 43 -4.78 -1.04 15.88
C GLN A 43 -3.70 0.01 15.63
N ALA A 44 -3.18 0.10 14.40
CA ALA A 44 -2.17 1.09 14.03
C ALA A 44 -2.72 2.53 14.13
N VAL A 45 -3.93 2.76 13.58
CA VAL A 45 -4.61 4.06 13.64
C VAL A 45 -4.92 4.46 15.08
N GLY A 46 -5.46 3.54 15.88
CA GLY A 46 -5.76 3.80 17.29
C GLY A 46 -4.51 4.01 18.13
N GLY A 47 -3.43 3.27 17.84
CA GLY A 47 -2.12 3.44 18.47
C GLY A 47 -1.50 4.80 18.19
N PHE A 48 -1.52 5.21 16.92
CA PHE A 48 -1.05 6.54 16.51
C PHE A 48 -1.84 7.66 17.22
N TYR A 49 -3.17 7.60 17.20
CA TYR A 49 -3.98 8.57 17.95
C TYR A 49 -3.61 8.61 19.43
N LYS A 50 -3.47 7.44 20.06
CA LYS A 50 -3.10 7.33 21.47
C LYS A 50 -1.75 7.98 21.77
N GLU A 51 -0.72 7.72 20.95
CA GLU A 51 0.60 8.33 21.11
C GLU A 51 0.56 9.87 20.96
N LEU A 52 -0.26 10.39 20.04
CA LEU A 52 -0.43 11.84 19.91
C LEU A 52 -0.99 12.45 21.19
N ILE A 53 -2.04 11.85 21.77
CA ILE A 53 -2.60 12.29 23.06
C ILE A 53 -1.56 12.20 24.18
N GLU A 54 -0.84 11.09 24.27
CA GLU A 54 0.19 10.86 25.30
C GLU A 54 1.36 11.84 25.16
N SER A 55 1.65 12.31 23.94
CA SER A 55 2.65 13.35 23.68
C SER A 55 2.17 14.77 24.03
N GLY A 56 0.92 14.93 24.49
CA GLY A 56 0.34 16.20 24.90
C GLY A 56 -0.41 16.95 23.80
N ILE A 57 -0.68 16.32 22.66
CA ILE A 57 -1.48 16.93 21.59
C ILE A 57 -2.96 16.94 22.01
N PRO A 58 -3.68 18.07 21.86
CA PRO A 58 -5.11 18.14 22.14
C PRO A 58 -5.91 17.08 21.37
N ALA A 59 -6.96 16.55 21.99
CA ALA A 59 -7.70 15.42 21.43
C ALA A 59 -8.33 15.69 20.06
N GLU A 60 -8.80 16.92 19.85
CA GLU A 60 -9.34 17.37 18.57
C GLU A 60 -8.27 17.42 17.47
N ASP A 61 -7.08 17.91 17.78
CA ASP A 61 -5.95 17.99 16.86
C ASP A 61 -5.39 16.60 16.54
N ALA A 62 -5.23 15.74 17.56
CA ALA A 62 -4.79 14.37 17.40
C ALA A 62 -5.77 13.55 16.52
N LEU A 63 -7.07 13.77 16.70
CA LEU A 63 -8.11 13.13 15.89
C LEU A 63 -8.02 13.61 14.43
N LYS A 64 -7.81 14.91 14.22
CA LYS A 64 -7.62 15.48 12.88
C LYS A 64 -6.38 14.88 12.20
N MET A 65 -5.22 14.89 12.88
CA MET A 65 -3.97 14.33 12.34
C MET A 65 -4.11 12.84 11.99
N THR A 66 -4.80 12.08 12.84
CA THR A 66 -5.06 10.65 12.59
C THR A 66 -5.95 10.44 11.35
N LYS A 67 -7.00 11.26 11.18
CA LYS A 67 -7.85 11.23 9.98
C LYS A 67 -7.06 11.60 8.72
N ASP A 68 -6.26 12.66 8.77
CA ASP A 68 -5.44 13.12 7.65
C ASP A 68 -4.41 12.05 7.24
N TYR A 69 -3.84 11.33 8.21
CA TYR A 69 -2.94 10.19 7.97
C TYR A 69 -3.67 9.03 7.27
N MET A 70 -4.87 8.66 7.72
CA MET A 70 -5.68 7.62 7.06
C MET A 70 -6.04 7.99 5.62
N LEU A 71 -6.41 9.25 5.37
CA LEU A 71 -6.70 9.74 4.02
C LEU A 71 -5.47 9.65 3.11
N SER A 72 -4.29 10.01 3.63
CA SER A 72 -3.03 9.90 2.88
C SER A 72 -2.73 8.46 2.46
N ILE A 73 -2.96 7.47 3.34
CA ILE A 73 -2.81 6.05 3.01
C ILE A 73 -3.83 5.62 1.96
N LYS A 74 -5.08 6.06 2.07
CA LYS A 74 -6.14 5.76 1.11
C LYS A 74 -5.81 6.32 -0.28
N ASP A 75 -5.35 7.56 -0.36
CA ASP A 75 -5.01 8.22 -1.62
C ASP A 75 -3.82 7.53 -2.29
N LEU A 76 -2.83 7.10 -1.50
CA LEU A 76 -1.72 6.29 -1.98
C LEU A 76 -2.21 4.95 -2.55
N ALA A 77 -3.06 4.22 -1.81
CA ALA A 77 -3.62 2.95 -2.27
C ALA A 77 -4.45 3.11 -3.56
N ASN A 78 -5.25 4.17 -3.65
CA ASN A 78 -6.03 4.50 -4.84
C ASN A 78 -5.13 4.81 -6.04
N SER A 79 -4.05 5.56 -5.83
CA SER A 79 -3.08 5.89 -6.90
C SER A 79 -2.42 4.65 -7.50
N PHE A 80 -2.22 3.60 -6.69
CA PHE A 80 -1.74 2.29 -7.17
C PHE A 80 -2.83 1.47 -7.87
N SER A 81 -4.11 1.71 -7.58
CA SER A 81 -5.24 1.04 -8.21
C SER A 81 -5.69 1.68 -9.52
N GLU A 82 -5.61 3.01 -9.65
CA GLU A 82 -6.08 3.78 -10.81
C GLU A 82 -5.14 3.73 -12.01
N LYS A 83 -3.87 3.32 -11.84
CA LYS A 83 -2.89 3.23 -12.93
C LYS A 83 -3.06 1.98 -13.81
N ARG A 84 -4.27 1.42 -13.88
CA ARG A 84 -4.68 0.28 -14.70
C ARG A 84 -5.43 0.71 -15.95
#